data_AF-K6TE58-F1
#
_entry.id   AF-K6TE58-F1
#
_cell.length_a   1.000
_cell.length_b   1.000
_cell.length_c   1.000
_cell.angle_alpha   90.00
_cell.angle_beta   90.00
_cell.angle_gamma   90.00
#
_symmetry.space_group_name_H-M   'P 1'
#
loop_
_entity.id
_entity.type
_entity.pdbx_description
1 polymer ?
#
loop_
_entity_poly.entity_id
_entity_poly.type
_entity_poly.pdbx_seq_one_letter_code
_entity_poly.pdbx_strand_id
1 'polypeptide(L)' 'METAYDLFKKLLTIMADIDRLLDEKSRVTSERSTQILDQKIDVLETEMFEIRNKLKSIKL' A
#
# COMPACT_ATOMS: atom_id res chain seq x y z
N MET A 1 -3.15 14.03 17.13
CA MET A 1 -4.37 13.47 16.52
C MET A 1 -4.07 13.33 15.05
N GLU A 2 -4.06 12.12 14.49
CA GLU A 2 -4.01 11.98 13.03
C GLU A 2 -5.34 12.50 12.47
N THR A 3 -5.26 13.44 11.55
CA THR A 3 -6.43 14.00 10.86
C THR A 3 -6.81 13.13 9.66
N ALA A 4 -8.00 13.36 9.10
CA ALA A 4 -8.38 12.77 7.82
C ALA A 4 -7.37 13.06 6.71
N TYR A 5 -6.76 14.25 6.74
CA TYR A 5 -5.71 14.65 5.80
C TYR A 5 -4.43 13.84 5.97
N ASP A 6 -3.99 13.61 7.21
CA ASP A 6 -2.78 12.82 7.49
C ASP A 6 -2.95 11.36 7.03
N LEU A 7 -4.12 10.77 7.32
CA LEU A 7 -4.47 9.43 6.87
C LEU A 7 -4.55 9.33 5.35
N PHE A 8 -5.09 10.34 4.67
CA PHE A 8 -5.14 10.37 3.22
C PHE A 8 -3.75 10.52 2.60
N LYS A 9 -2.86 11.34 3.18
CA LYS A 9 -1.46 11.40 2.76
C LYS A 9 -0.78 10.04 2.89
N LYS A 10 -0.98 9.34 4.01
CA LYS A 10 -0.43 8.00 4.22
C LYS A 10 -0.95 7.00 3.19
N LEU A 11 -2.24 7.07 2.86
CA LEU A 11 -2.84 6.26 1.80
C LEU A 11 -2.15 6.49 0.44
N LEU A 12 -1.90 7.75 0.06
CA LEU A 12 -1.21 8.07 -1.19
C LEU A 12 0.21 7.49 -1.23
N THR A 13 0.96 7.57 -0.12
CA THR A 13 2.29 6.98 -0.04
C THR A 13 2.26 5.47 -0.26
N ILE A 14 1.33 4.76 0.39
CA ILE A 14 1.19 3.31 0.24
C ILE A 14 0.85 2.94 -1.20
N MET A 15 -0.06 3.68 -1.85
CA MET A 15 -0.40 3.44 -3.25
C MET A 15 0.80 3.64 -4.18
N ALA A 16 1.62 4.67 -3.93
CA ALA A 16 2.84 4.91 -4.71
C ALA A 16 3.89 3.80 -4.49
N ASP A 17 4.00 3.27 -3.27
CA ASP A 17 4.89 2.14 -2.99
C ASP A 17 4.43 0.85 -3.67
N ILE A 18 3.13 0.57 -3.69
CA ILE A 18 2.56 -0.58 -4.42
C ILE A 18 2.86 -0.45 -5.92
N ASP A 19 2.61 0.72 -6.51
CA ASP A 19 2.90 0.99 -7.93
C ASP A 19 4.38 0.72 -8.27
N ARG A 20 5.30 1.24 -7.44
CA ARG A 20 6.73 1.00 -7.59
C ARG A 20 7.11 -0.49 -7.49
N LEU A 21 6.51 -1.22 -6.56
CA LEU A 21 6.78 -2.66 -6.39
C LEU A 21 6.22 -3.49 -7.55
N LEU A 22 5.08 -3.09 -8.13
CA LEU A 22 4.51 -3.72 -9.32
C LEU A 22 5.40 -3.47 -10.55
N ASP A 23 5.92 -2.25 -10.72
CA ASP A 23 6.90 -1.95 -11.77
C ASP A 23 8.19 -2.77 -11.58
N GLU A 24 8.72 -2.87 -10.36
CA GLU A 24 9.87 -3.73 -10.06
C GLU A 24 9.57 -5.20 -10.37
N LYS A 25 8.39 -5.69 -9.97
CA LYS A 25 7.92 -7.06 -10.24
C LYS A 25 7.84 -7.35 -11.73
N SER A 26 7.44 -6.38 -12.54
CA SER A 26 7.36 -6.54 -14.00
C SER A 26 8.73 -6.76 -14.68
N ARG A 27 9.83 -6.41 -14.00
CA ARG A 27 11.20 -6.45 -14.54
C ARG A 27 12.03 -7.63 -14.04
N VAL A 28 11.56 -8.35 -13.02
CA VAL A 28 12.25 -9.53 -12.48
C VAL A 28 11.76 -10.81 -13.12
N THR A 29 12.69 -11.75 -13.36
CA THR A 29 12.38 -13.07 -13.95
C THR A 29 12.53 -14.22 -12.96
N SER A 30 13.11 -13.95 -11.79
CA SER A 30 13.30 -14.95 -10.74
C SER A 30 12.01 -15.15 -9.96
N GLU A 31 11.52 -16.40 -9.94
CA GLU A 31 10.33 -16.78 -9.15
C GLU A 31 10.45 -16.39 -7.67
N ARG A 32 11.64 -16.57 -7.08
CA ARG A 32 11.91 -16.17 -5.70
C ARG A 32 11.76 -14.66 -5.50
N SER A 33 12.28 -13.85 -6.42
CA SER A 33 12.14 -12.39 -6.36
C SER A 33 10.68 -11.97 -6.53
N THR A 34 9.96 -12.60 -7.45
CA THR A 34 8.52 -12.37 -7.66
C THR A 34 7.72 -12.65 -6.38
N GLN A 35 7.95 -13.79 -5.72
CA GLN A 35 7.29 -14.15 -4.47
C GLN A 35 7.58 -13.16 -3.33
N ILE A 36 8.83 -12.66 -3.23
CA ILE A 36 9.18 -11.65 -2.22
C ILE A 36 8.45 -10.33 -2.49
N LEU A 37 8.32 -9.92 -3.76
CA LEU A 37 7.61 -8.71 -4.13
C LEU A 37 6.10 -8.85 -3.86
N ASP A 38 5.53 -10.01 -4.15
CA ASP A 38 4.12 -10.32 -3.84
C ASP A 38 3.83 -10.20 -2.35
N GLN A 39 4.67 -10.81 -1.50
CA GLN A 39 4.51 -10.68 -0.05
C GLN A 39 4.57 -9.23 0.44
N LYS A 40 5.42 -8.39 -0.16
CA LYS A 40 5.50 -6.96 0.18
C LYS A 40 4.25 -6.21 -0.26
N ILE A 41 3.72 -6.52 -1.45
CA ILE A 41 2.48 -5.91 -1.96
C ILE A 41 1.31 -6.29 -1.07
N ASP A 42 1.17 -7.56 -0.67
CA ASP A 42 0.07 -8.03 0.21
C ASP A 42 0.04 -7.28 1.55
N VAL A 43 1.22 -7.04 2.15
CA VAL A 43 1.34 -6.27 3.40
C VAL A 43 0.86 -4.82 3.20
N LEU A 44 1.25 -4.18 2.11
CA LEU A 44 0.85 -2.81 1.79
C LEU A 44 -0.64 -2.71 1.45
N GLU A 45 -1.21 -3.70 0.74
CA GLU A 45 -2.65 -3.76 0.47
C GLU A 45 -3.47 -3.91 1.75
N THR A 46 -2.97 -4.68 2.71
CA THR A 46 -3.58 -4.81 4.04
C THR A 46 -3.56 -3.46 4.77
N GLU A 47 -2.42 -2.76 4.79
CA GLU A 47 -2.31 -1.44 5.40
C GLU A 47 -3.21 -0.39 4.71
N MET A 48 -3.28 -0.44 3.38
CA MET A 48 -4.17 0.39 2.56
C MET A 48 -5.65 0.18 2.96
N PHE A 49 -6.06 -1.08 3.14
CA PHE A 49 -7.42 -1.43 3.54
C PHE A 49 -7.76 -0.87 4.93
N GLU A 50 -6.84 -0.99 5.89
CA GLU A 50 -7.01 -0.44 7.24
C GLU A 50 -7.16 1.08 7.24
N ILE A 51 -6.30 1.80 6.51
CA ILE A 51 -6.36 3.27 6.41
C ILE A 51 -7.68 3.72 5.75
N ARG A 52 -8.11 3.01 4.69
CA ARG A 52 -9.40 3.29 4.05
C ARG A 52 -10.57 3.11 5.01
N ASN A 53 -10.53 2.11 5.88
CA ASN A 53 -11.56 1.89 6.90
C ASN A 53 -11.53 2.98 7.98
N LYS A 54 -10.34 3.40 8.41
CA LYS A 54 -10.17 4.53 9.34
C LYS A 54 -10.77 5.82 8.74
N LEU A 55 -10.46 6.14 7.49
CA LEU A 55 -11.02 7.29 6.78
C LEU A 55 -12.55 7.27 6.72
N LYS A 56 -13.16 6.11 6.41
CA LYS A 56 -14.63 5.96 6.40
C LYS A 56 -15.26 6.16 7.78
N SER A 57 -14.53 5.90 8.85
CA SER A 57 -15.05 6.01 10.22
C SER A 57 -14.99 7.45 10.78
N ILE A 58 -14.31 8.37 10.09
CA ILE A 58 -14.24 9.77 10.49
C ILE A 58 -15.59 10.44 10.21
N LYS A 59 -16.28 10.81 11.28
CA LYS A 59 -17.46 11.68 11.22
C LYS A 59 -16.96 13.12 11.14
N LEU A 60 -17.30 13.80 10.04
CA LEU A 60 -17.09 15.24 9.85
C LEU A 60 -18.18 16.04 10.56
#